data_AF-A0A285FTP5-F1
#
_entry.id   AF-A0A285FTP5-F1
#
_cell.length_a   1.000
_cell.length_b   1.000
_cell.length_c   1.000
_cell.angle_alpha   90.00
_cell.angle_beta   90.00
_cell.angle_gamma   90.00
#
_symmetry.space_group_name_H-M   'P 1'
#
loop_
_entity.id
_entity.type
_entity.pdbx_description
1 polymer ?
#
loop_
_entity_poly.entity_id
_entity_poly.type
_entity_poly.pdbx_seq_one_letter_code
_entity_poly.pdbx_strand_id
1 'polypeptide(L)'
;MDFRKILTFVLVIVMCASMFTAVAVAKPDNRMNADRGNMSPNNTSVPDDVPGRNVEMNTAQGNMNPGNTPNPEVSARDKVPGQRERMKNNYENSRKKLLTVKERVQQGQLSANSEDVFNVSSEYLNDTINYMVSRLSDTKEDFEAEGVPEDSIERIDEYIGQLEDQQEKLEDANDRKELSEIARDVRKIWHDVSMDLYKFRSLNVLNGVGNYIDKADSISERLESEIERLNESGVNTTEVELMLERYNTLIENASEYRELALDEEQGSSESLAYMQQAVNATRQANDVLHDILEFLKDHRQGFANLSEDTDVSAQGNGTAVLSGNFDITLSATDAKLVVKDLAGDATIEMDGEYERITPEGSMGRGTPAAVYLNFTGDAHINGSRLTMMVSGENLSINATGTGSTVFSGEGTYTTDSETMEWAGTYSTENEDFDDEEEIEIEVEIKGEQSEVKIKFNETEDEFTLNTTDMNEIIAEIGNRTSLTNDQIKQYMEIDEDEGSMNSTMNNESVEE
;
A
#
# COMPACT_ATOMS: atom_id res chain seq x y z
N MET A 1 32.67 43.16 -17.77
CA MET A 1 31.74 42.34 -16.97
C MET A 1 32.56 41.17 -16.44
N ASP A 2 32.71 41.05 -15.11
CA ASP A 2 33.74 40.20 -14.49
C ASP A 2 33.57 38.72 -14.82
N PHE A 3 34.63 38.11 -15.35
CA PHE A 3 34.76 36.67 -15.64
C PHE A 3 34.39 35.79 -14.42
N ARG A 4 34.54 36.32 -13.20
CA ARG A 4 34.13 35.67 -11.95
C ARG A 4 32.62 35.57 -11.77
N LYS A 5 31.83 36.58 -12.17
CA LYS A 5 30.35 36.53 -12.10
C LYS A 5 29.77 35.58 -13.17
N ILE A 6 30.47 35.45 -14.30
CA ILE A 6 30.11 34.57 -15.42
C ILE A 6 30.37 33.09 -15.10
N LEU A 7 31.41 32.79 -14.29
CA LEU A 7 31.74 31.44 -13.82
C LEU A 7 30.76 30.93 -12.76
N THR A 8 30.32 31.79 -11.82
CA THR A 8 29.30 31.45 -10.80
C THR A 8 27.97 31.06 -11.46
N PHE A 9 27.62 31.72 -12.55
CA PHE A 9 26.41 31.44 -13.32
C PHE A 9 26.41 30.04 -13.96
N VAL A 10 27.53 29.61 -14.56
CA VAL A 10 27.65 28.25 -15.15
C VAL A 10 27.70 27.17 -14.06
N LEU A 11 28.19 27.51 -12.86
CA LEU A 11 28.18 26.63 -11.69
C LEU A 11 26.78 26.42 -11.12
N VAL A 12 25.89 27.41 -11.18
CA VAL A 12 24.49 27.24 -10.75
C VAL A 12 23.78 26.23 -11.66
N ILE A 13 23.87 26.30 -12.98
CA ILE A 13 23.19 25.32 -13.85
C ILE A 13 23.78 23.90 -13.69
N VAL A 14 25.09 23.79 -13.39
CA VAL A 14 25.78 22.51 -13.16
C VAL A 14 25.50 21.91 -11.78
N MET A 15 25.24 22.71 -10.73
CA MET A 15 24.89 22.18 -9.40
C MET A 15 23.52 21.50 -9.36
N CYS A 16 22.61 21.79 -10.30
CA CYS A 16 21.40 20.98 -10.45
C CYS A 16 21.72 19.54 -10.87
N ALA A 17 22.90 19.29 -11.47
CA ALA A 17 23.34 17.96 -11.90
C ALA A 17 23.96 17.08 -10.78
N SER A 18 24.22 17.62 -9.59
CA SER A 18 24.75 16.86 -8.43
C SER A 18 23.67 16.41 -7.43
N MET A 19 22.42 16.82 -7.61
CA MET A 19 21.30 16.47 -6.71
C MET A 19 20.63 15.13 -7.04
N PHE A 20 21.14 14.40 -8.04
CA PHE A 20 20.53 13.17 -8.56
C PHE A 20 21.30 11.88 -8.23
N THR A 21 22.29 11.92 -7.34
CA THR A 21 22.86 10.69 -6.77
C THR A 21 22.08 10.28 -5.52
N ALA A 22 21.28 9.23 -5.70
CA ALA A 22 20.78 8.30 -4.68
C ALA A 22 19.84 8.86 -3.57
N VAL A 23 18.53 8.67 -3.77
CA VAL A 23 17.70 8.08 -2.71
C VAL A 23 17.58 6.59 -3.02
N ALA A 24 18.71 5.89 -2.91
CA ALA A 24 18.68 4.46 -2.74
C ALA A 24 18.61 4.27 -1.22
N VAL A 25 17.48 3.77 -0.71
CA VAL A 25 17.45 3.19 0.62
C VAL A 25 18.43 2.02 0.57
N ALA A 26 19.57 2.21 1.21
CA ALA A 26 20.63 1.22 1.27
C ALA A 26 20.08 -0.04 1.93
N LYS A 27 20.20 -1.18 1.23
CA LYS A 27 20.20 -2.48 1.90
C LYS A 27 21.43 -2.51 2.82
N PRO A 28 21.29 -2.89 4.10
CA PRO A 28 22.46 -3.13 4.92
C PRO A 28 23.12 -4.43 4.47
N ASP A 29 24.17 -4.32 3.66
CA ASP A 29 25.14 -5.39 3.48
C ASP A 29 25.92 -5.54 4.79
N ASN A 30 25.63 -6.60 5.53
CA ASN A 30 26.45 -6.99 6.67
C ASN A 30 26.86 -8.46 6.53
N ARG A 31 27.95 -8.72 5.80
CA ARG A 31 28.81 -9.90 5.99
C ARG A 31 30.27 -9.55 5.75
N MET A 32 31.00 -9.28 6.84
CA MET A 32 32.46 -9.30 6.83
C MET A 32 33.00 -10.73 6.98
N ASN A 33 33.72 -11.16 5.94
CA ASN A 33 35.02 -11.85 5.91
C ASN A 33 35.30 -13.10 6.76
N ALA A 34 35.68 -14.18 6.04
CA ALA A 34 36.97 -14.87 6.26
C ALA A 34 37.45 -15.62 4.99
N ASP A 35 38.42 -15.00 4.30
CA ASP A 35 39.67 -15.54 3.73
C ASP A 35 39.74 -16.97 3.12
N ARG A 36 39.95 -17.06 1.79
CA ARG A 36 41.16 -17.60 1.11
C ARG A 36 40.88 -18.07 -0.32
N GLY A 37 41.80 -17.73 -1.24
CA GLY A 37 42.12 -18.61 -2.38
C GLY A 37 41.95 -18.04 -3.79
N ASN A 38 42.86 -17.12 -4.16
CA ASN A 38 43.58 -17.12 -5.43
C ASN A 38 43.12 -18.12 -6.52
N MET A 39 42.53 -17.64 -7.62
CA MET A 39 42.86 -18.11 -8.99
C MET A 39 42.17 -17.27 -10.08
N SER A 40 43.00 -16.82 -11.02
CA SER A 40 42.70 -16.15 -12.29
C SER A 40 41.84 -17.03 -13.23
N PRO A 41 40.96 -16.47 -14.09
CA PRO A 41 40.49 -17.19 -15.27
C PRO A 41 41.13 -16.67 -16.56
N ASN A 42 41.67 -17.64 -17.29
CA ASN A 42 42.24 -17.54 -18.61
C ASN A 42 41.22 -17.10 -19.67
N ASN A 43 41.80 -16.36 -20.61
CA ASN A 43 41.36 -16.12 -21.97
C ASN A 43 41.36 -17.43 -22.79
N THR A 44 40.26 -17.76 -23.48
CA THR A 44 40.34 -18.58 -24.70
C THR A 44 39.20 -18.24 -25.64
N SER A 45 39.59 -18.16 -26.90
CA SER A 45 38.92 -17.55 -28.03
C SER A 45 38.39 -18.62 -29.00
N VAL A 46 37.15 -18.39 -29.52
CA VAL A 46 36.73 -18.53 -30.94
C VAL A 46 36.45 -19.97 -31.46
N PRO A 47 35.62 -20.25 -32.52
CA PRO A 47 34.69 -19.43 -33.34
C PRO A 47 33.24 -19.98 -33.56
N ASP A 48 32.39 -19.08 -34.08
CA ASP A 48 31.36 -19.18 -35.13
C ASP A 48 30.78 -20.54 -35.59
N ASP A 49 29.43 -20.60 -35.63
CA ASP A 49 28.69 -20.94 -36.85
C ASP A 49 27.24 -20.40 -36.81
N VAL A 50 26.87 -19.65 -37.85
CA VAL A 50 25.51 -19.17 -38.19
C VAL A 50 25.21 -19.73 -39.59
N PRO A 51 24.01 -20.26 -39.88
CA PRO A 51 23.03 -19.51 -40.70
C PRO A 51 21.55 -19.85 -40.35
N GLY A 52 20.53 -18.99 -40.47
CA GLY A 52 20.35 -17.65 -41.02
C GLY A 52 18.84 -17.38 -41.26
N ARG A 53 18.52 -16.15 -41.73
CA ARG A 53 17.25 -15.66 -42.35
C ARG A 53 16.05 -15.40 -41.40
N ASN A 54 15.27 -14.30 -41.47
CA ASN A 54 15.14 -13.15 -42.39
C ASN A 54 14.39 -12.03 -41.63
N VAL A 55 14.80 -10.77 -41.71
CA VAL A 55 13.90 -9.61 -41.54
C VAL A 55 14.17 -8.65 -42.70
N GLU A 56 13.18 -8.53 -43.58
CA GLU A 56 13.18 -7.60 -44.71
C GLU A 56 13.05 -6.16 -44.20
N MET A 57 13.97 -5.30 -44.65
CA MET A 57 13.82 -3.86 -44.66
C MET A 57 12.80 -3.47 -45.74
N ASN A 58 11.81 -2.64 -45.39
CA ASN A 58 11.13 -1.79 -46.35
C ASN A 58 11.30 -0.33 -45.94
N THR A 59 12.17 0.35 -46.67
CA THR A 59 12.28 1.80 -46.76
C THR A 59 11.19 2.34 -47.68
N ALA A 60 10.35 3.24 -47.18
CA ALA A 60 9.61 4.17 -48.02
C ALA A 60 9.53 5.53 -47.32
N GLN A 61 10.40 6.44 -47.75
CA GLN A 61 10.27 7.88 -47.50
C GLN A 61 9.03 8.41 -48.21
N GLY A 62 8.16 9.07 -47.45
CA GLY A 62 6.99 9.80 -47.94
C GLY A 62 6.71 11.00 -47.03
N ASN A 63 7.53 12.05 -47.22
CA ASN A 63 7.28 13.46 -46.93
C ASN A 63 5.87 13.83 -46.40
N MET A 64 5.75 14.14 -45.11
CA MET A 64 4.74 15.09 -44.60
C MET A 64 5.34 15.94 -43.46
N ASN A 65 5.15 17.24 -43.63
CA ASN A 65 5.62 18.38 -42.86
C ASN A 65 4.84 18.50 -41.52
N PRO A 66 5.47 18.65 -40.33
CA PRO A 66 4.73 19.03 -39.13
C PRO A 66 4.72 20.56 -39.03
N GLY A 67 3.63 21.14 -39.54
CA GLY A 67 3.25 22.52 -39.21
C GLY A 67 2.73 22.60 -37.78
N ASN A 68 3.10 23.68 -37.12
CA ASN A 68 2.68 24.14 -35.81
C ASN A 68 1.16 23.99 -35.55
N THR A 69 0.77 23.23 -34.52
CA THR A 69 -0.47 23.44 -33.76
C THR A 69 -0.25 23.01 -32.31
N PRO A 70 -0.72 23.80 -31.32
CA PRO A 70 -0.47 23.59 -29.90
C PRO A 70 -1.28 22.38 -29.41
N ASN A 71 -0.65 21.48 -28.66
CA ASN A 71 -1.36 20.34 -28.09
C ASN A 71 -2.06 20.77 -26.78
N PRO A 72 -3.35 20.45 -26.60
CA PRO A 72 -4.13 20.85 -25.43
C PRO A 72 -3.85 19.93 -24.23
N GLU A 73 -4.26 20.42 -23.07
CA GLU A 73 -4.34 19.76 -21.76
C GLU A 73 -4.43 18.22 -21.85
N VAL A 74 -3.38 17.52 -21.40
CA VAL A 74 -3.42 16.08 -21.17
C VAL A 74 -3.69 15.87 -19.69
N SER A 75 -4.94 15.51 -19.39
CA SER A 75 -5.39 15.01 -18.09
C SER A 75 -4.54 13.80 -17.66
N ALA A 76 -4.22 13.73 -16.37
CA ALA A 76 -3.33 12.79 -15.70
C ALA A 76 -3.79 11.30 -15.69
N ARG A 77 -4.57 10.83 -16.66
CA ARG A 77 -5.22 9.50 -16.60
C ARG A 77 -4.84 8.46 -17.64
N ASP A 78 -3.91 8.74 -18.55
CA ASP A 78 -3.43 7.75 -19.51
C ASP A 78 -1.94 7.44 -19.30
N LYS A 79 -1.65 6.32 -18.63
CA LYS A 79 -0.33 5.68 -18.64
C LYS A 79 0.09 5.48 -20.10
N VAL A 80 1.03 6.28 -20.59
CA VAL A 80 1.82 5.91 -21.77
C VAL A 80 3.02 5.12 -21.25
N PRO A 81 3.06 3.78 -21.42
CA PRO A 81 4.21 2.99 -20.99
C PRO A 81 5.50 3.58 -21.59
N GLY A 82 6.42 4.00 -20.72
CA GLY A 82 7.68 4.61 -21.12
C GLY A 82 7.74 6.14 -21.05
N GLN A 83 6.71 6.85 -20.56
CA GLN A 83 6.77 8.31 -20.36
C GLN A 83 7.90 8.73 -19.40
N ARG A 84 7.99 8.14 -18.21
CA ARG A 84 9.07 8.40 -17.25
C ARG A 84 10.45 8.10 -17.83
N GLU A 85 10.59 6.95 -18.49
CA GLU A 85 11.85 6.54 -19.11
C GLU A 85 12.24 7.50 -20.25
N ARG A 86 11.26 7.99 -21.01
CA ARG A 86 11.47 9.02 -22.03
C ARG A 86 11.95 10.33 -21.40
N MET A 87 11.31 10.82 -20.33
CA MET A 87 11.70 12.06 -19.67
C MET A 87 13.10 11.96 -19.05
N LYS A 88 13.42 10.83 -18.45
CA LYS A 88 14.77 10.53 -17.96
C LYS A 88 15.81 10.56 -19.08
N ASN A 89 15.53 9.90 -20.20
CA ASN A 89 16.42 9.88 -21.36
C ASN A 89 16.62 11.27 -21.97
N ASN A 90 15.56 12.10 -22.04
CA ASN A 90 15.66 13.49 -22.49
C ASN A 90 16.60 14.29 -21.59
N TYR A 91 16.37 14.25 -20.27
CA TYR A 91 17.23 14.88 -19.27
C TYR A 91 18.70 14.43 -19.39
N GLU A 92 18.96 13.13 -19.52
CA GLU A 92 20.33 12.62 -19.66
C GLU A 92 21.01 13.14 -20.94
N ASN A 93 20.26 13.26 -22.03
CA ASN A 93 20.77 13.75 -23.31
C ASN A 93 21.05 15.25 -23.28
N SER A 94 20.13 16.08 -22.78
CA SER A 94 20.35 17.52 -22.65
C SER A 94 21.44 17.84 -21.63
N ARG A 95 21.59 17.04 -20.57
CA ARG A 95 22.73 17.10 -19.64
C ARG A 95 24.06 16.90 -20.34
N LYS A 96 24.17 15.89 -21.21
CA LYS A 96 25.39 15.63 -22.00
C LYS A 96 25.70 16.81 -22.92
N LYS A 97 24.70 17.34 -23.64
CA LYS A 97 24.85 18.52 -24.51
C LYS A 97 25.36 19.74 -23.71
N LEU A 98 24.77 20.00 -22.54
CA LEU A 98 25.17 21.10 -21.67
C LEU A 98 26.63 20.97 -21.21
N LEU A 99 27.07 19.77 -20.82
CA LEU A 99 28.46 19.51 -20.44
C LEU A 99 29.44 19.77 -21.59
N THR A 100 29.10 19.35 -22.81
CA THR A 100 29.91 19.63 -24.00
C THR A 100 30.01 21.12 -24.30
N VAL A 101 28.88 21.85 -24.24
CA VAL A 101 28.87 23.30 -24.44
C VAL A 101 29.69 24.02 -23.37
N LYS A 102 29.58 23.58 -22.11
CA LYS A 102 30.37 24.11 -20.99
C LYS A 102 31.87 23.96 -21.22
N GLU A 103 32.31 22.79 -21.68
CA GLU A 103 33.73 22.55 -21.98
C GLU A 103 34.25 23.50 -23.07
N ARG A 104 33.49 23.68 -24.15
CA ARG A 104 33.84 24.61 -25.24
C ARG A 104 33.93 26.06 -24.76
N VAL A 105 33.05 26.48 -23.85
CA VAL A 105 33.12 27.81 -23.22
C VAL A 105 34.39 27.95 -22.37
N GLN A 106 34.75 26.93 -21.57
CA GLN A 106 35.96 26.95 -20.74
C GLN A 106 37.24 27.00 -21.58
N GLN A 107 37.25 26.33 -22.73
CA GLN A 107 38.37 26.35 -23.68
C GLN A 107 38.44 27.65 -24.51
N GLY A 108 37.51 28.59 -24.31
CA GLY A 108 37.44 29.84 -25.07
C GLY A 108 36.98 29.67 -26.53
N GLN A 109 36.47 28.48 -26.89
CA GLN A 109 35.99 28.16 -28.23
C GLN A 109 34.56 28.64 -28.48
N LEU A 110 33.83 28.99 -27.43
CA LEU A 110 32.46 29.46 -27.48
C LEU A 110 32.26 30.60 -26.48
N SER A 111 31.56 31.65 -26.88
CA SER A 111 31.21 32.75 -25.97
C SER A 111 30.16 32.26 -24.97
N ALA A 112 30.34 32.57 -23.69
CA ALA A 112 29.37 32.25 -22.64
C ALA A 112 28.02 32.99 -22.81
N ASN A 113 27.98 34.01 -23.68
CA ASN A 113 26.77 34.77 -24.02
C ASN A 113 26.29 34.48 -25.45
N SER A 114 26.72 33.35 -26.03
CA SER A 114 26.22 32.91 -27.33
C SER A 114 24.80 32.35 -27.20
N GLU A 115 24.05 32.48 -28.29
CA GLU A 115 22.73 31.88 -28.45
C GLU A 115 22.76 30.36 -28.27
N ASP A 116 23.82 29.69 -28.75
CA ASP A 116 24.04 28.25 -28.53
C ASP A 116 24.07 27.88 -27.03
N VAL A 117 24.75 28.69 -26.19
CA VAL A 117 24.81 28.46 -24.75
C VAL A 117 23.45 28.67 -24.10
N PHE A 118 22.71 29.69 -24.55
CA PHE A 118 21.37 29.98 -24.06
C PHE A 118 20.40 28.83 -24.39
N ASN A 119 20.31 28.44 -25.67
CA ASN A 119 19.39 27.40 -26.14
C ASN A 119 19.64 26.06 -25.46
N VAL A 120 20.90 25.63 -25.37
CA VAL A 120 21.24 24.35 -24.71
C VAL A 120 20.97 24.39 -23.19
N SER A 121 21.14 25.55 -22.56
CA SER A 121 20.81 25.71 -21.13
C SER A 121 19.31 25.70 -20.88
N SER A 122 18.53 26.34 -21.77
CA SER A 122 17.07 26.33 -21.71
C SER A 122 16.51 24.93 -21.94
N GLU A 123 16.96 24.22 -22.99
CA GLU A 123 16.59 22.83 -23.26
C GLU A 123 16.85 21.92 -22.06
N TYR A 124 18.04 22.03 -21.46
CA TYR A 124 18.39 21.24 -20.27
C TYR A 124 17.49 21.54 -19.06
N LEU A 125 17.19 22.83 -18.81
CA LEU A 125 16.35 23.20 -17.68
C LEU A 125 14.91 22.72 -17.88
N ASN A 126 14.38 22.82 -19.10
CA ASN A 126 13.06 22.31 -19.45
C ASN A 126 12.97 20.78 -19.27
N ASP A 127 13.95 20.03 -19.78
CA ASP A 127 14.00 18.58 -19.60
C ASP A 127 14.16 18.17 -18.13
N THR A 128 14.87 18.99 -17.35
CA THR A 128 15.01 18.78 -15.90
C THR A 128 13.67 18.94 -15.20
N ILE A 129 12.92 20.01 -15.49
CA ILE A 129 11.59 20.25 -14.92
C ILE A 129 10.63 19.12 -15.30
N ASN A 130 10.56 18.74 -16.58
CA ASN A 130 9.73 17.64 -17.06
C ASN A 130 10.03 16.32 -16.35
N TYR A 131 11.30 16.02 -16.11
CA TYR A 131 11.69 14.83 -15.37
C TYR A 131 11.31 14.89 -13.88
N MET A 132 11.43 16.07 -13.24
CA MET A 132 11.01 16.28 -11.85
C MET A 132 9.49 16.11 -11.70
N VAL A 133 8.69 16.74 -12.57
CA VAL A 133 7.23 16.61 -12.58
C VAL A 133 6.82 15.16 -12.76
N SER A 134 7.35 14.47 -13.78
CA SER A 134 7.05 13.05 -14.00
C SER A 134 7.39 12.17 -12.80
N ARG A 135 8.48 12.46 -12.07
CA ARG A 135 8.85 11.70 -10.87
C ARG A 135 7.89 11.96 -9.70
N LEU A 136 7.40 13.18 -9.57
CA LEU A 136 6.45 13.54 -8.53
C LEU A 136 5.08 12.93 -8.80
N SER A 137 4.62 12.94 -10.05
CA SER A 137 3.39 12.27 -10.46
C SER A 137 3.44 10.76 -10.16
N ASP A 138 4.54 10.08 -10.50
CA ASP A 138 4.73 8.66 -10.14
C ASP A 138 4.68 8.47 -8.61
N THR A 139 5.34 9.35 -7.84
CA THR A 139 5.38 9.25 -6.38
C THR A 139 4.00 9.49 -5.76
N LYS A 140 3.22 10.41 -6.33
CA LYS A 140 1.84 10.66 -5.92
C LYS A 140 0.97 9.42 -6.15
N GLU A 141 1.05 8.79 -7.32
CA GLU A 141 0.30 7.56 -7.61
C GLU A 141 0.69 6.43 -6.64
N ASP A 142 1.98 6.27 -6.35
CA ASP A 142 2.46 5.30 -5.37
C ASP A 142 1.89 5.59 -3.96
N PHE A 143 1.86 6.87 -3.55
CA PHE A 143 1.35 7.30 -2.25
C PHE A 143 -0.17 7.12 -2.12
N GLU A 144 -0.93 7.43 -3.18
CA GLU A 144 -2.37 7.15 -3.26
C GLU A 144 -2.65 5.65 -3.11
N ALA A 145 -1.87 4.81 -3.78
CA ALA A 145 -2.02 3.35 -3.70
C ALA A 145 -1.60 2.77 -2.33
N GLU A 146 -0.63 3.40 -1.66
CA GLU A 146 -0.17 3.02 -0.32
C GLU A 146 -1.04 3.59 0.81
N GLY A 147 -2.05 4.42 0.51
CA GLY A 147 -2.93 5.02 1.51
C GLY A 147 -2.24 6.09 2.36
N VAL A 148 -1.26 6.79 1.80
CA VAL A 148 -0.59 7.92 2.47
C VAL A 148 -1.61 9.07 2.64
N PRO A 149 -1.57 9.82 3.76
CA PRO A 149 -2.48 10.94 4.01
C PRO A 149 -2.61 11.95 2.86
N GLU A 150 -3.84 12.45 2.64
CA GLU A 150 -4.19 13.34 1.53
C GLU A 150 -3.41 14.66 1.55
N ASP A 151 -3.11 15.20 2.73
CA ASP A 151 -2.29 16.40 2.91
C ASP A 151 -0.88 16.27 2.29
N SER A 152 -0.31 15.07 2.35
CA SER A 152 0.98 14.75 1.74
C SER A 152 0.88 14.68 0.21
N ILE A 153 -0.26 14.19 -0.30
CA ILE A 153 -0.56 14.13 -1.73
C ILE A 153 -0.80 15.53 -2.30
N GLU A 154 -1.60 16.36 -1.63
CA GLU A 154 -1.83 17.76 -1.98
C GLU A 154 -0.53 18.56 -2.04
N ARG A 155 0.38 18.32 -1.09
CA ARG A 155 1.69 18.97 -1.09
C ARG A 155 2.53 18.60 -2.31
N ILE A 156 2.45 17.35 -2.78
CA ILE A 156 3.14 16.92 -4.01
C ILE A 156 2.53 17.62 -5.23
N ASP A 157 1.20 17.76 -5.30
CA ASP A 157 0.54 18.52 -6.38
C ASP A 157 0.96 19.99 -6.40
N GLU A 158 1.06 20.62 -5.22
CA GLU A 158 1.54 22.00 -5.13
C GLU A 158 2.97 22.13 -5.71
N TYR A 159 3.86 21.18 -5.42
CA TYR A 159 5.20 21.18 -5.99
C TYR A 159 5.23 20.95 -7.50
N ILE A 160 4.33 20.11 -8.02
CA ILE A 160 4.15 19.94 -9.47
C ILE A 160 3.76 21.27 -10.10
N GLY A 161 2.74 21.95 -9.55
CA GLY A 161 2.31 23.27 -10.04
C GLY A 161 3.43 24.32 -9.98
N GLN A 162 4.20 24.37 -8.88
CA GLN A 162 5.34 25.30 -8.77
C GLN A 162 6.42 25.03 -9.83
N LEU A 163 6.64 23.77 -10.22
CA LEU A 163 7.59 23.39 -11.27
C LEU A 163 7.05 23.76 -12.66
N GLU A 164 5.76 23.55 -12.91
CA GLU A 164 5.08 23.94 -14.14
C GLU A 164 5.05 25.47 -14.33
N ASP A 165 4.85 26.25 -13.27
CA ASP A 165 4.98 27.72 -13.30
C ASP A 165 6.39 28.17 -13.72
N GLN A 166 7.43 27.44 -13.31
CA GLN A 166 8.81 27.73 -13.73
C GLN A 166 9.07 27.30 -15.17
N GLN A 167 8.34 26.29 -15.67
CA GLN A 167 8.36 25.90 -17.07
C GLN A 167 7.75 26.98 -17.96
N GLU A 168 6.60 27.55 -17.58
CA GLU A 168 5.99 28.66 -18.33
C GLU A 168 6.92 29.87 -18.39
N LYS A 169 7.52 30.27 -17.26
CA LYS A 169 8.53 31.35 -17.22
C LYS A 169 9.75 31.06 -18.09
N LEU A 170 10.10 29.79 -18.27
CA LEU A 170 11.22 29.37 -19.11
C LEU A 170 10.92 29.54 -20.59
N GLU A 171 9.67 29.38 -21.02
CA GLU A 171 9.23 29.62 -22.40
C GLU A 171 9.38 31.10 -22.78
N ASP A 172 9.13 32.00 -21.83
CA ASP A 172 9.22 33.45 -22.00
C ASP A 172 10.62 34.03 -21.75
N ALA A 173 11.58 33.22 -21.30
CA ALA A 173 12.93 33.69 -21.00
C ALA A 173 13.65 34.15 -22.28
N ASN A 174 14.18 35.37 -22.27
CA ASN A 174 14.88 35.99 -23.39
C ASN A 174 16.38 36.16 -23.14
N ASP A 175 16.79 36.07 -21.88
CA ASP A 175 18.19 36.24 -21.55
C ASP A 175 18.70 35.29 -20.47
N ARG A 176 20.03 35.27 -20.40
CA ARG A 176 20.75 34.41 -19.49
C ARG A 176 20.42 34.75 -18.03
N LYS A 177 20.22 36.01 -17.65
CA LYS A 177 19.91 36.36 -16.26
C LYS A 177 18.61 35.68 -15.82
N GLU A 178 17.57 35.74 -16.65
CA GLU A 178 16.28 35.08 -16.42
C GLU A 178 16.44 33.56 -16.27
N LEU A 179 17.20 32.90 -17.16
CA LEU A 179 17.48 31.46 -17.02
C LEU A 179 18.10 31.06 -15.68
N SER A 180 18.98 31.88 -15.10
CA SER A 180 19.56 31.56 -13.78
C SER A 180 18.63 31.86 -12.62
N GLU A 181 17.71 32.81 -12.77
CA GLU A 181 16.68 33.06 -11.75
C GLU A 181 15.77 31.84 -11.70
N ILE A 182 15.27 31.37 -12.85
CA ILE A 182 14.45 30.15 -12.98
C ILE A 182 15.21 28.92 -12.45
N ALA A 183 16.46 28.69 -12.90
CA ALA A 183 17.24 27.54 -12.44
C ALA A 183 17.50 27.54 -10.92
N ARG A 184 17.58 28.73 -10.30
CA ARG A 184 17.73 28.87 -8.85
C ARG A 184 16.42 28.54 -8.13
N ASP A 185 15.30 28.98 -8.66
CA ASP A 185 13.98 28.72 -8.09
C ASP A 185 13.62 27.23 -8.20
N VAL A 186 13.83 26.61 -9.37
CA VAL A 186 13.68 25.16 -9.57
C VAL A 186 14.52 24.36 -8.57
N ARG A 187 15.77 24.79 -8.30
CA ARG A 187 16.59 24.14 -7.26
C ARG A 187 15.95 24.24 -5.88
N LYS A 188 15.45 25.42 -5.53
CA LYS A 188 14.85 25.66 -4.22
C LYS A 188 13.61 24.78 -4.05
N ILE A 189 12.73 24.77 -5.05
CA ILE A 189 11.55 23.89 -5.10
C ILE A 189 11.98 22.43 -4.92
N TRP A 190 12.96 21.96 -5.70
CA TRP A 190 13.42 20.58 -5.60
C TRP A 190 14.07 20.22 -4.25
N HIS A 191 14.70 21.18 -3.59
CA HIS A 191 15.24 20.99 -2.25
C HIS A 191 14.12 20.77 -1.24
N ASP A 192 13.09 21.63 -1.29
CA ASP A 192 11.92 21.55 -0.42
C ASP A 192 11.15 20.24 -0.68
N VAL A 193 10.92 19.89 -1.96
CA VAL A 193 10.37 18.59 -2.41
C VAL A 193 11.13 17.42 -1.79
N SER A 194 12.46 17.46 -1.86
CA SER A 194 13.27 16.35 -1.37
C SER A 194 13.07 16.18 0.14
N MET A 195 13.08 17.26 0.90
CA MET A 195 12.85 17.23 2.36
C MET A 195 11.47 16.68 2.72
N ASP A 196 10.42 17.18 2.06
CA ASP A 196 9.04 16.75 2.34
C ASP A 196 8.83 15.28 1.95
N LEU A 197 9.31 14.84 0.78
CA LEU A 197 9.21 13.43 0.38
C LEU A 197 9.93 12.49 1.36
N TYR A 198 11.04 12.93 1.96
CA TYR A 198 11.70 12.15 3.01
C TYR A 198 10.84 12.06 4.26
N LYS A 199 10.28 13.18 4.72
CA LYS A 199 9.37 13.23 5.86
C LYS A 199 8.15 12.34 5.65
N PHE A 200 7.48 12.44 4.50
CA PHE A 200 6.29 11.64 4.18
C PHE A 200 6.57 10.14 4.21
N ARG A 201 7.70 9.71 3.64
CA ARG A 201 8.13 8.30 3.68
C ARG A 201 8.45 7.83 5.10
N SER A 202 9.09 8.67 5.90
CA SER A 202 9.39 8.37 7.31
C SER A 202 8.09 8.13 8.10
N LEU A 203 7.14 9.05 7.98
CA LEU A 203 5.83 8.95 8.61
C LEU A 203 5.06 7.72 8.15
N ASN A 204 5.06 7.42 6.84
CA ASN A 204 4.37 6.23 6.33
C ASN A 204 4.93 4.92 6.94
N VAL A 205 6.27 4.82 7.07
CA VAL A 205 6.89 3.67 7.74
C VAL A 205 6.50 3.60 9.21
N LEU A 206 6.49 4.72 9.93
CA LEU A 206 6.10 4.77 11.35
C LEU A 206 4.61 4.46 11.56
N ASN A 207 3.75 4.84 10.61
CA ASN A 207 2.34 4.45 10.60
C ASN A 207 2.18 2.95 10.39
N GLY A 208 2.92 2.36 9.45
CA GLY A 208 2.94 0.91 9.24
C GLY A 208 3.42 0.14 10.48
N VAL A 209 4.37 0.69 11.24
CA VAL A 209 4.78 0.14 12.54
C VAL A 209 3.65 0.26 13.57
N GLY A 210 2.98 1.42 13.64
CA GLY A 210 1.81 1.63 14.50
C GLY A 210 0.72 0.58 14.26
N ASN A 211 0.29 0.44 13.00
CA ASN A 211 -0.75 -0.53 12.61
C ASN A 211 -0.39 -1.99 12.97
N TYR A 212 0.89 -2.33 13.05
CA TYR A 212 1.33 -3.66 13.50
C TYR A 212 1.27 -3.78 15.03
N ILE A 213 1.67 -2.74 15.76
CA ILE A 213 1.58 -2.67 17.23
C ILE A 213 0.13 -2.71 17.67
N ASP A 214 -0.77 -1.97 17.02
CA ASP A 214 -2.20 -1.92 17.38
C ASP A 214 -2.88 -3.31 17.30
N LYS A 215 -2.36 -4.20 16.45
CA LYS A 215 -2.85 -5.58 16.33
C LYS A 215 -2.18 -6.54 17.31
N ALA A 216 -1.05 -6.17 17.87
CA ALA A 216 -0.20 -7.07 18.63
C ALA A 216 -0.87 -7.52 19.93
N ASP A 217 -1.63 -6.65 20.60
CA ASP A 217 -2.32 -7.00 21.85
C ASP A 217 -3.33 -8.14 21.63
N SER A 218 -4.20 -8.01 20.61
CA SER A 218 -5.15 -9.07 20.25
C SER A 218 -4.46 -10.38 19.83
N ILE A 219 -3.28 -10.30 19.21
CA ILE A 219 -2.49 -11.48 18.85
C ILE A 219 -1.97 -12.13 20.14
N SER A 220 -1.41 -11.35 21.06
CA SER A 220 -0.87 -11.84 22.33
C SER A 220 -1.94 -12.52 23.17
N GLU A 221 -3.12 -11.91 23.35
CA GLU A 221 -4.23 -12.49 24.11
C GLU A 221 -4.68 -13.86 23.56
N ARG A 222 -4.77 -13.97 22.22
CA ARG A 222 -5.12 -15.22 21.56
C ARG A 222 -4.04 -16.29 21.72
N LEU A 223 -2.76 -15.89 21.66
CA LEU A 223 -1.65 -16.80 21.91
C LEU A 223 -1.63 -17.26 23.37
N GLU A 224 -1.85 -16.35 24.33
CA GLU A 224 -1.93 -16.65 25.75
C GLU A 224 -3.00 -17.70 26.04
N SER A 225 -4.20 -17.49 25.51
CA SER A 225 -5.34 -18.39 25.69
C SER A 225 -5.07 -19.79 25.12
N GLU A 226 -4.46 -19.88 23.93
CA GLU A 226 -4.13 -21.16 23.32
C GLU A 226 -2.98 -21.87 24.05
N ILE A 227 -1.99 -21.13 24.53
CA ILE A 227 -0.90 -21.67 25.35
C ILE A 227 -1.43 -22.18 26.69
N GLU A 228 -2.29 -21.43 27.38
CA GLU A 228 -2.93 -21.86 28.63
C GLU A 228 -3.68 -23.18 28.45
N ARG A 229 -4.46 -23.28 27.37
CA ARG A 229 -5.18 -24.51 27.01
C ARG A 229 -4.25 -25.71 26.80
N LEU A 230 -3.14 -25.52 26.08
CA LEU A 230 -2.16 -26.58 25.88
C LEU A 230 -1.55 -27.02 27.21
N ASN A 231 -1.25 -26.07 28.11
CA ASN A 231 -0.75 -26.35 29.45
C ASN A 231 -1.76 -27.17 30.29
N GLU A 232 -3.04 -26.78 30.28
CA GLU A 232 -4.12 -27.52 30.95
C GLU A 232 -4.30 -28.94 30.42
N SER A 233 -4.07 -29.15 29.12
CA SER A 233 -4.09 -30.47 28.48
C SER A 233 -2.84 -31.33 28.77
N GLY A 234 -1.85 -30.76 29.48
CA GLY A 234 -0.62 -31.43 29.91
C GLY A 234 0.54 -31.33 28.93
N VAL A 235 0.45 -30.48 27.91
CA VAL A 235 1.58 -30.14 27.02
C VAL A 235 2.55 -29.22 27.77
N ASN A 236 3.86 -29.44 27.60
CA ASN A 236 4.85 -28.54 28.20
C ASN A 236 4.97 -27.24 27.38
N THR A 237 4.46 -26.14 27.92
CA THR A 237 4.40 -24.84 27.28
C THR A 237 5.55 -23.88 27.66
N THR A 238 6.47 -24.30 28.53
CA THR A 238 7.52 -23.42 29.09
C THR A 238 8.30 -22.64 28.02
N GLU A 239 8.63 -23.27 26.89
CA GLU A 239 9.40 -22.62 25.83
C GLU A 239 8.55 -21.61 25.03
N VAL A 240 7.30 -21.94 24.71
CA VAL A 240 6.41 -21.04 23.96
C VAL A 240 5.95 -19.84 24.80
N GLU A 241 5.79 -20.02 26.11
CA GLU A 241 5.53 -18.92 27.05
C GLU A 241 6.70 -17.90 27.06
N LEU A 242 7.95 -18.37 27.05
CA LEU A 242 9.12 -17.49 26.94
C LEU A 242 9.22 -16.81 25.57
N MET A 243 8.79 -17.48 24.49
CA MET A 243 8.70 -16.85 23.17
C MET A 243 7.66 -15.74 23.16
N LEU A 244 6.50 -15.96 23.77
CA LEU A 244 5.45 -14.95 23.88
C LEU A 244 5.89 -13.74 24.73
N GLU A 245 6.57 -13.96 25.86
CA GLU A 245 7.17 -12.86 26.64
C GLU A 245 8.17 -12.04 25.80
N ARG A 246 9.00 -12.73 25.00
CA ARG A 246 9.93 -12.08 24.07
C ARG A 246 9.20 -11.32 22.96
N TYR A 247 8.11 -11.86 22.42
CA TYR A 247 7.27 -11.19 21.45
C TYR A 247 6.74 -9.87 22.02
N ASN A 248 6.08 -9.92 23.19
CA ASN A 248 5.55 -8.74 23.88
C ASN A 248 6.64 -7.68 24.14
N THR A 249 7.80 -8.11 24.63
CA THR A 249 8.94 -7.21 24.83
C THR A 249 9.39 -6.54 23.52
N LEU A 250 9.39 -7.25 22.40
CA LEU A 250 9.78 -6.68 21.10
C LEU A 250 8.73 -5.69 20.57
N ILE A 251 7.45 -5.93 20.84
CA ILE A 251 6.35 -5.00 20.53
C ILE A 251 6.50 -3.71 21.36
N GLU A 252 6.76 -3.82 22.66
CA GLU A 252 7.01 -2.67 23.54
C GLU A 252 8.20 -1.84 23.04
N ASN A 253 9.33 -2.49 22.72
CA ASN A 253 10.50 -1.80 22.15
C ASN A 253 10.17 -1.11 20.81
N ALA A 254 9.37 -1.76 19.94
CA ALA A 254 8.94 -1.15 18.69
C ALA A 254 8.11 0.12 18.93
N SER A 255 7.24 0.10 19.95
CA SER A 255 6.44 1.24 20.38
C SER A 255 7.31 2.39 20.90
N GLU A 256 8.25 2.11 21.81
CA GLU A 256 9.18 3.11 22.36
C GLU A 256 10.02 3.76 21.25
N TYR A 257 10.60 2.96 20.35
CA TYR A 257 11.39 3.50 19.24
C TYR A 257 10.53 4.28 18.24
N ARG A 258 9.27 3.90 18.05
CA ARG A 258 8.35 4.67 17.21
C ARG A 258 8.06 6.03 17.83
N GLU A 259 7.78 6.09 19.13
CA GLU A 259 7.55 7.36 19.86
C GLU A 259 8.78 8.28 19.77
N LEU A 260 9.98 7.74 20.05
CA LEU A 260 11.25 8.48 19.90
C LEU A 260 11.48 8.98 18.47
N ALA A 261 11.09 8.20 17.46
CA ALA A 261 11.19 8.63 16.07
C ALA A 261 10.21 9.75 15.70
N LEU A 262 9.03 9.78 16.36
CA LEU A 262 7.99 10.80 16.18
C LEU A 262 8.33 12.11 16.87
N ASP A 263 9.02 12.06 18.02
CA ASP A 263 9.48 13.23 18.79
C ASP A 263 10.61 14.00 18.11
N GLU A 264 11.39 13.33 17.25
CA GLU A 264 12.46 13.95 16.47
C GLU A 264 11.95 14.62 15.19
N GLU A 265 12.75 15.54 14.64
CA GLU A 265 12.44 16.15 13.33
C GLU A 265 12.37 15.05 12.25
N GLN A 266 11.22 14.91 11.61
CA GLN A 266 10.99 13.84 10.63
C GLN A 266 11.96 13.92 9.45
N GLY A 267 12.68 12.82 9.20
CA GLY A 267 13.73 12.75 8.19
C GLY A 267 15.12 13.17 8.70
N SER A 268 15.27 13.56 9.97
CA SER A 268 16.57 13.74 10.62
C SER A 268 17.32 12.41 10.78
N SER A 269 18.63 12.49 11.05
CA SER A 269 19.45 11.27 11.25
C SER A 269 18.99 10.48 12.48
N GLU A 270 18.54 11.19 13.51
CA GLU A 270 18.05 10.66 14.78
C GLU A 270 16.70 9.97 14.59
N SER A 271 15.72 10.66 13.98
CA SER A 271 14.42 10.07 13.63
C SER A 271 14.58 8.80 12.78
N LEU A 272 15.48 8.81 11.80
CA LEU A 272 15.75 7.63 10.96
C LEU A 272 16.39 6.48 11.73
N ALA A 273 17.25 6.75 12.71
CA ALA A 273 17.87 5.72 13.53
C ALA A 273 16.83 5.02 14.42
N TYR A 274 15.94 5.79 15.05
CA TYR A 274 14.84 5.25 15.85
C TYR A 274 13.81 4.50 14.99
N MET A 275 13.42 5.05 13.84
CA MET A 275 12.56 4.36 12.88
C MET A 275 13.14 3.00 12.45
N GLN A 276 14.45 2.93 12.20
CA GLN A 276 15.11 1.65 11.87
C GLN A 276 15.07 0.66 13.03
N GLN A 277 15.21 1.13 14.28
CA GLN A 277 15.10 0.28 15.46
C GLN A 277 13.67 -0.24 15.65
N ALA A 278 12.66 0.62 15.47
CA ALA A 278 11.26 0.24 15.51
C ALA A 278 10.94 -0.85 14.48
N VAL A 279 11.35 -0.65 13.21
CA VAL A 279 11.18 -1.65 12.13
C VAL A 279 11.93 -2.94 12.42
N ASN A 280 13.12 -2.88 13.04
CA ASN A 280 13.87 -4.08 13.37
C ASN A 280 13.24 -4.86 14.53
N ALA A 281 12.65 -4.17 15.49
CA ALA A 281 11.92 -4.78 16.59
C ALA A 281 10.64 -5.48 16.09
N THR A 282 9.85 -4.85 15.22
CA THR A 282 8.66 -5.49 14.62
C THR A 282 9.01 -6.70 13.77
N ARG A 283 10.09 -6.66 12.99
CA ARG A 283 10.58 -7.84 12.24
C ARG A 283 10.94 -9.00 13.16
N GLN A 284 11.70 -8.74 14.22
CA GLN A 284 12.05 -9.77 15.19
C GLN A 284 10.82 -10.30 15.93
N ALA A 285 9.84 -9.45 16.24
CA ALA A 285 8.58 -9.87 16.83
C ALA A 285 7.85 -10.83 15.88
N ASN A 286 7.77 -10.50 14.60
CA ASN A 286 7.14 -11.36 13.59
C ASN A 286 7.88 -12.70 13.41
N ASP A 287 9.21 -12.73 13.50
CA ASP A 287 9.98 -13.97 13.48
C ASP A 287 9.62 -14.85 14.70
N VAL A 288 9.55 -14.27 15.90
CA VAL A 288 9.13 -15.00 17.12
C VAL A 288 7.68 -15.46 17.03
N LEU A 289 6.78 -14.64 16.49
CA LEU A 289 5.39 -15.00 16.24
C LEU A 289 5.30 -16.22 15.31
N HIS A 290 6.13 -16.29 14.27
CA HIS A 290 6.19 -17.45 13.40
C HIS A 290 6.59 -18.71 14.17
N ASP A 291 7.61 -18.63 15.03
CA ASP A 291 8.08 -19.75 15.85
C ASP A 291 6.98 -20.22 16.84
N ILE A 292 6.24 -19.29 17.46
CA ILE A 292 5.09 -19.60 18.31
C ILE A 292 4.02 -20.34 17.51
N LEU A 293 3.64 -19.82 16.33
CA LEU A 293 2.61 -20.42 15.50
C LEU A 293 3.02 -21.81 14.98
N GLU A 294 4.31 -22.05 14.75
CA GLU A 294 4.84 -23.37 14.41
C GLU A 294 4.69 -24.35 15.59
N PHE A 295 5.05 -23.94 16.81
CA PHE A 295 4.83 -24.74 18.01
C PHE A 295 3.34 -25.08 18.22
N LEU A 296 2.46 -24.09 18.06
CA LEU A 296 1.01 -24.28 18.24
C LEU A 296 0.43 -25.24 17.21
N LYS A 297 0.87 -25.18 15.95
CA LYS A 297 0.41 -26.10 14.89
C LYS A 297 0.63 -27.56 15.25
N ASP A 298 1.80 -27.90 15.81
CA ASP A 298 2.15 -29.28 16.14
C ASP A 298 1.29 -29.88 17.27
N HIS A 299 0.59 -29.03 18.04
CA HIS A 299 -0.19 -29.44 19.22
C HIS A 299 -1.69 -29.15 19.08
N ARG A 300 -2.12 -28.57 17.97
CA ARG A 300 -3.52 -28.16 17.77
C ARG A 300 -4.38 -29.33 17.30
N GLN A 301 -5.37 -29.69 18.11
CA GLN A 301 -6.45 -30.58 17.67
C GLN A 301 -7.18 -29.98 16.46
N GLY A 302 -7.67 -30.81 15.53
CA GLY A 302 -8.32 -30.31 14.31
C GLY A 302 -7.37 -29.74 13.26
N PHE A 303 -6.06 -29.64 13.51
CA PHE A 303 -5.06 -29.25 12.51
C PHE A 303 -4.46 -30.47 11.82
N ALA A 304 -4.28 -30.39 10.50
CA ALA A 304 -3.47 -31.34 9.74
C ALA A 304 -2.57 -30.63 8.73
N ASN A 305 -1.31 -31.06 8.68
CA ASN A 305 -0.35 -30.64 7.68
C ASN A 305 -0.30 -31.68 6.55
N LEU A 306 -0.47 -31.23 5.31
CA LEU A 306 -0.58 -32.05 4.11
C LEU A 306 0.65 -31.80 3.23
N SER A 307 1.77 -32.39 3.63
CA SER A 307 3.07 -32.22 2.96
C SER A 307 3.21 -33.01 1.66
N GLU A 308 2.36 -34.02 1.48
CA GLU A 308 2.23 -34.81 0.26
C GLU A 308 0.82 -34.64 -0.30
N ASP A 309 0.56 -35.17 -1.50
CA ASP A 309 -0.77 -35.14 -2.12
C ASP A 309 -1.71 -36.06 -1.33
N THR A 310 -2.37 -35.49 -0.32
CA THR A 310 -3.11 -36.21 0.72
C THR A 310 -4.61 -35.97 0.55
N ASP A 311 -5.38 -37.05 0.66
CA ASP A 311 -6.84 -36.98 0.72
C ASP A 311 -7.30 -36.65 2.14
N VAL A 312 -8.16 -35.64 2.26
CA VAL A 312 -8.82 -35.24 3.49
C VAL A 312 -10.32 -35.34 3.33
N SER A 313 -10.97 -36.08 4.24
CA SER A 313 -12.43 -36.15 4.35
C SER A 313 -12.86 -35.65 5.72
N ALA A 314 -13.71 -34.62 5.79
CA ALA A 314 -14.22 -34.06 7.04
C ALA A 314 -15.75 -33.96 7.04
N GLN A 315 -16.37 -34.27 8.17
CA GLN A 315 -17.80 -34.16 8.40
C GLN A 315 -18.07 -33.55 9.77
N GLY A 316 -18.88 -32.50 9.84
CA GLY A 316 -19.17 -31.83 11.10
C GLY A 316 -19.97 -30.54 10.99
N ASN A 317 -20.12 -29.87 12.12
CA ASN A 317 -20.69 -28.53 12.27
C ASN A 317 -19.62 -27.62 12.86
N GLY A 318 -19.54 -26.38 12.39
CA GLY A 318 -18.55 -25.40 12.84
C GLY A 318 -17.79 -24.79 11.67
N THR A 319 -16.48 -24.63 11.82
CA THR A 319 -15.61 -23.92 10.87
C THR A 319 -14.48 -24.81 10.37
N ALA A 320 -14.33 -24.90 9.05
CA ALA A 320 -13.21 -25.54 8.38
C ALA A 320 -12.42 -24.51 7.56
N VAL A 321 -11.10 -24.50 7.73
CA VAL A 321 -10.17 -23.65 6.96
C VAL A 321 -9.16 -24.54 6.25
N LEU A 322 -9.03 -24.38 4.95
CA LEU A 322 -8.09 -25.10 4.10
C LEU A 322 -7.22 -24.08 3.37
N SER A 323 -5.89 -24.21 3.47
CA SER A 323 -4.95 -23.30 2.81
C SER A 323 -3.83 -24.06 2.09
N GLY A 324 -3.71 -23.89 0.78
CA GLY A 324 -2.79 -24.70 -0.03
C GLY A 324 -3.15 -24.79 -1.50
N ASN A 325 -2.75 -25.89 -2.13
CA ASN A 325 -3.15 -26.28 -3.48
C ASN A 325 -4.13 -27.43 -3.32
N PHE A 326 -5.39 -27.22 -3.68
CA PHE A 326 -6.43 -28.21 -3.44
C PHE A 326 -7.41 -28.31 -4.61
N ASP A 327 -7.92 -29.52 -4.77
CA ASP A 327 -9.18 -29.83 -5.39
C ASP A 327 -10.17 -30.18 -4.26
N ILE A 328 -11.23 -29.38 -4.09
CA ILE A 328 -12.14 -29.44 -2.95
C ILE A 328 -13.56 -29.65 -3.46
N THR A 329 -14.24 -30.64 -2.88
CA THR A 329 -15.69 -30.80 -2.96
C THR A 329 -16.30 -30.55 -1.59
N LEU A 330 -17.22 -29.59 -1.51
CA LEU A 330 -17.90 -29.15 -0.30
C LEU A 330 -19.41 -29.36 -0.46
N SER A 331 -20.05 -29.87 0.58
CA SER A 331 -21.50 -29.79 0.76
C SER A 331 -21.77 -29.15 2.12
N ALA A 332 -22.71 -28.22 2.19
CA ALA A 332 -23.03 -27.48 3.40
C ALA A 332 -24.48 -26.99 3.42
N THR A 333 -24.97 -26.68 4.62
CA THR A 333 -26.26 -26.02 4.83
C THR A 333 -26.05 -24.71 5.58
N ASP A 334 -26.70 -23.65 5.10
CA ASP A 334 -26.71 -22.31 5.70
C ASP A 334 -25.31 -21.81 6.11
N ALA A 335 -24.35 -21.97 5.19
CA ALA A 335 -22.94 -21.71 5.48
C ALA A 335 -22.46 -20.35 4.96
N LYS A 336 -21.50 -19.77 5.68
CA LYS A 336 -20.63 -18.71 5.18
C LYS A 336 -19.42 -19.36 4.53
N LEU A 337 -19.23 -19.13 3.23
CA LEU A 337 -18.10 -19.62 2.45
C LEU A 337 -17.26 -18.44 1.95
N VAL A 338 -15.98 -18.46 2.26
CA VAL A 338 -14.99 -17.46 1.86
C VAL A 338 -13.85 -18.14 1.12
N VAL A 339 -13.53 -17.66 -0.08
CA VAL A 339 -12.42 -18.19 -0.88
C VAL A 339 -11.50 -17.05 -1.30
N LYS A 340 -10.23 -17.15 -0.90
CA LYS A 340 -9.17 -16.22 -1.28
C LYS A 340 -8.22 -16.92 -2.24
N ASP A 341 -8.11 -16.38 -3.44
CA ASP A 341 -7.15 -16.84 -4.44
C ASP A 341 -5.92 -15.92 -4.46
N LEU A 342 -4.76 -16.45 -4.06
CA LEU A 342 -3.51 -15.70 -4.07
C LEU A 342 -2.71 -15.89 -5.36
N ALA A 343 -3.01 -16.92 -6.16
CA ALA A 343 -2.31 -17.22 -7.41
C ALA A 343 -3.01 -16.62 -8.65
N GLY A 344 -4.33 -16.42 -8.58
CA GLY A 344 -5.17 -15.96 -9.68
C GLY A 344 -5.58 -17.07 -10.65
N ASP A 345 -5.61 -18.32 -10.19
CA ASP A 345 -5.94 -19.50 -10.98
C ASP A 345 -7.12 -20.33 -10.42
N ALA A 346 -7.81 -19.83 -9.38
CA ALA A 346 -8.89 -20.58 -8.75
C ALA A 346 -10.15 -20.64 -9.61
N THR A 347 -10.81 -21.80 -9.62
CA THR A 347 -12.14 -22.03 -10.18
C THR A 347 -13.10 -22.42 -9.08
N ILE A 348 -14.29 -21.79 -9.07
CA ILE A 348 -15.35 -22.07 -8.11
C ILE A 348 -16.62 -22.38 -8.89
N GLU A 349 -17.11 -23.61 -8.76
CA GLU A 349 -18.37 -24.07 -9.32
C GLU A 349 -19.33 -24.36 -8.15
N MET A 350 -20.56 -23.84 -8.20
CA MET A 350 -21.55 -24.02 -7.12
C MET A 350 -22.87 -24.50 -7.70
N ASP A 351 -23.51 -25.43 -6.99
CA ASP A 351 -24.87 -25.89 -7.21
C ASP A 351 -25.65 -25.78 -5.89
N GLY A 352 -26.50 -24.77 -5.77
CA GLY A 352 -27.20 -24.48 -4.52
C GLY A 352 -27.73 -23.06 -4.42
N GLU A 353 -28.31 -22.75 -3.26
CA GLU A 353 -28.75 -21.40 -2.90
C GLU A 353 -27.62 -20.67 -2.17
N TYR A 354 -27.35 -19.42 -2.52
CA TYR A 354 -26.39 -18.55 -1.84
C TYR A 354 -26.65 -17.09 -2.16
N GLU A 355 -26.17 -16.22 -1.29
CA GLU A 355 -26.03 -14.79 -1.54
C GLU A 355 -24.56 -14.44 -1.71
N ARG A 356 -24.21 -13.84 -2.85
CA ARG A 356 -22.81 -13.45 -3.12
C ARG A 356 -22.61 -11.98 -2.81
N ILE A 357 -21.71 -11.69 -1.87
CA ILE A 357 -21.45 -10.34 -1.38
C ILE A 357 -20.44 -9.61 -2.26
N THR A 358 -19.42 -10.30 -2.79
CA THR A 358 -18.38 -9.65 -3.60
C THR A 358 -18.68 -9.68 -5.11
N PRO A 359 -18.35 -8.61 -5.87
CA PRO A 359 -18.66 -8.50 -7.31
C PRO A 359 -18.10 -9.62 -8.17
N GLU A 360 -18.76 -9.95 -9.30
CA GLU A 360 -18.22 -10.88 -10.31
C GLU A 360 -16.90 -10.33 -10.88
N GLY A 361 -15.83 -11.15 -10.84
CA GLY A 361 -14.47 -10.76 -11.25
C GLY A 361 -13.53 -10.37 -10.11
N SER A 362 -13.98 -10.37 -8.84
CA SER A 362 -13.12 -10.13 -7.67
C SER A 362 -12.25 -11.34 -7.26
N MET A 363 -11.92 -12.25 -8.17
CA MET A 363 -11.01 -13.38 -7.90
C MET A 363 -9.71 -13.17 -8.67
N GLY A 364 -8.58 -13.13 -7.95
CA GLY A 364 -7.27 -12.84 -8.53
C GLY A 364 -6.25 -12.31 -7.53
N ARG A 365 -4.99 -12.27 -7.97
CA ARG A 365 -3.91 -11.68 -7.18
C ARG A 365 -4.20 -10.19 -6.91
N GLY A 366 -4.39 -9.85 -5.64
CA GLY A 366 -4.65 -8.46 -5.21
C GLY A 366 -6.12 -8.05 -5.22
N THR A 367 -7.07 -8.97 -5.47
CA THR A 367 -8.51 -8.69 -5.35
C THR A 367 -9.04 -9.12 -3.97
N PRO A 368 -10.21 -8.64 -3.52
CA PRO A 368 -10.89 -9.13 -2.32
C PRO A 368 -11.18 -10.64 -2.36
N ALA A 369 -11.54 -11.25 -1.23
CA ALA A 369 -11.99 -12.65 -1.23
C ALA A 369 -13.37 -12.80 -1.90
N ALA A 370 -13.66 -13.96 -2.47
CA ALA A 370 -15.01 -14.33 -2.86
C ALA A 370 -15.79 -14.71 -1.59
N VAL A 371 -16.90 -14.03 -1.30
CA VAL A 371 -17.69 -14.24 -0.08
C VAL A 371 -19.13 -14.61 -0.44
N TYR A 372 -19.59 -15.72 0.12
CA TYR A 372 -20.92 -16.29 -0.07
C TYR A 372 -21.56 -16.50 1.29
N LEU A 373 -22.79 -16.00 1.48
CA LEU A 373 -23.60 -16.16 2.68
C LEU A 373 -24.78 -17.09 2.40
N ASN A 374 -25.32 -17.68 3.47
CA ASN A 374 -26.48 -18.57 3.44
C ASN A 374 -26.33 -19.71 2.42
N PHE A 375 -25.09 -20.17 2.18
CA PHE A 375 -24.78 -21.18 1.18
C PHE A 375 -25.36 -22.53 1.60
N THR A 376 -26.28 -23.04 0.79
CA THR A 376 -26.89 -24.36 0.95
C THR A 376 -26.82 -25.11 -0.37
N GLY A 377 -26.00 -26.16 -0.41
CA GLY A 377 -25.76 -26.94 -1.63
C GLY A 377 -24.34 -27.50 -1.70
N ASP A 378 -23.90 -27.74 -2.93
CA ASP A 378 -22.61 -28.32 -3.26
C ASP A 378 -21.70 -27.30 -3.97
N ALA A 379 -20.40 -27.35 -3.67
CA ALA A 379 -19.40 -26.52 -4.31
C ALA A 379 -18.17 -27.35 -4.69
N HIS A 380 -17.61 -27.07 -5.85
CA HIS A 380 -16.34 -27.59 -6.31
C HIS A 380 -15.34 -26.44 -6.49
N ILE A 381 -14.24 -26.47 -5.75
CA ILE A 381 -13.25 -25.41 -5.69
C ILE A 381 -11.88 -26.01 -6.01
N ASN A 382 -11.20 -25.47 -7.03
CA ASN A 382 -9.88 -25.92 -7.43
C ASN A 382 -8.97 -24.71 -7.61
N GLY A 383 -7.72 -24.77 -7.15
CA GLY A 383 -6.74 -23.72 -7.39
C GLY A 383 -5.39 -23.96 -6.72
N SER A 384 -4.45 -23.05 -6.94
CA SER A 384 -3.17 -23.04 -6.24
C SER A 384 -3.06 -21.85 -5.29
N ARG A 385 -2.36 -22.02 -4.17
CA ARG A 385 -2.23 -21.01 -3.11
C ARG A 385 -3.58 -20.38 -2.70
N LEU A 386 -4.60 -21.22 -2.59
CA LEU A 386 -5.93 -20.82 -2.17
C LEU A 386 -6.03 -20.87 -0.64
N THR A 387 -6.91 -20.04 -0.08
CA THR A 387 -7.41 -20.19 1.28
C THR A 387 -8.94 -20.22 1.22
N MET A 388 -9.54 -21.33 1.64
CA MET A 388 -10.98 -21.50 1.79
C MET A 388 -11.32 -21.54 3.28
N MET A 389 -12.33 -20.79 3.68
CA MET A 389 -13.00 -20.92 4.98
C MET A 389 -14.47 -21.22 4.73
N VAL A 390 -15.00 -22.24 5.38
CA VAL A 390 -16.43 -22.51 5.43
C VAL A 390 -16.86 -22.60 6.88
N SER A 391 -17.94 -21.92 7.25
CA SER A 391 -18.54 -21.98 8.59
C SER A 391 -20.03 -22.23 8.46
N GLY A 392 -20.56 -23.26 9.12
CA GLY A 392 -21.97 -23.62 9.03
C GLY A 392 -22.28 -25.02 9.56
N GLU A 393 -23.43 -25.54 9.15
CA GLU A 393 -23.93 -26.84 9.58
C GLU A 393 -23.85 -27.89 8.47
N ASN A 394 -23.81 -29.17 8.88
CA ASN A 394 -23.80 -30.33 8.00
C ASN A 394 -22.69 -30.26 6.93
N LEU A 395 -21.52 -29.75 7.34
CA LEU A 395 -20.36 -29.64 6.47
C LEU A 395 -19.87 -31.04 6.11
N SER A 396 -19.69 -31.28 4.82
CA SER A 396 -19.05 -32.46 4.26
C SER A 396 -18.01 -32.01 3.25
N ILE A 397 -16.74 -32.18 3.59
CA ILE A 397 -15.59 -31.71 2.80
C ILE A 397 -14.78 -32.91 2.37
N ASN A 398 -14.53 -33.01 1.07
CA ASN A 398 -13.49 -33.89 0.51
C ASN A 398 -12.48 -32.99 -0.20
N ALA A 399 -11.22 -33.09 0.15
CA ALA A 399 -10.15 -32.32 -0.48
C ALA A 399 -8.97 -33.23 -0.80
N THR A 400 -8.36 -33.03 -1.97
CA THR A 400 -7.10 -33.67 -2.36
C THR A 400 -6.09 -32.58 -2.67
N GLY A 401 -4.90 -32.68 -2.09
CA GLY A 401 -3.81 -31.76 -2.41
C GLY A 401 -2.78 -31.58 -1.31
N THR A 402 -2.09 -30.45 -1.35
CA THR A 402 -0.98 -30.10 -0.45
C THR A 402 -1.27 -28.79 0.27
N GLY A 403 -0.95 -28.69 1.55
CA GLY A 403 -1.18 -27.48 2.33
C GLY A 403 -1.46 -27.77 3.80
N SER A 404 -2.42 -27.06 4.38
CA SER A 404 -2.82 -27.26 5.77
C SER A 404 -4.32 -27.10 5.93
N THR A 405 -4.90 -27.84 6.88
CA THR A 405 -6.32 -27.77 7.23
C THR A 405 -6.49 -27.51 8.73
N VAL A 406 -7.53 -26.78 9.09
CA VAL A 406 -7.96 -26.52 10.47
C VAL A 406 -9.46 -26.76 10.56
N PHE A 407 -9.89 -27.59 11.52
CA PHE A 407 -11.30 -27.90 11.78
C PHE A 407 -11.65 -27.55 13.23
N SER A 408 -12.68 -26.73 13.42
CA SER A 408 -13.20 -26.30 14.72
C SER A 408 -14.71 -26.50 14.78
N GLY A 409 -15.23 -27.00 15.90
CA GLY A 409 -16.63 -27.37 16.11
C GLY A 409 -16.81 -28.83 16.49
N GLU A 410 -17.93 -29.39 16.09
CA GLU A 410 -18.32 -30.76 16.37
C GLU A 410 -18.23 -31.59 15.09
N GLY A 411 -17.28 -32.50 15.02
CA GLY A 411 -17.09 -33.30 13.82
C GLY A 411 -15.85 -34.16 13.86
N THR A 412 -15.64 -34.89 12.78
CA THR A 412 -14.43 -35.68 12.57
C THR A 412 -13.83 -35.36 11.22
N TYR A 413 -12.53 -35.58 11.11
CA TYR A 413 -11.82 -35.55 9.84
C TYR A 413 -10.88 -36.74 9.75
N THR A 414 -10.57 -37.15 8.53
CA THR A 414 -9.68 -38.28 8.25
C THR A 414 -8.64 -37.83 7.25
N THR A 415 -7.37 -38.09 7.56
CA THR A 415 -6.22 -37.91 6.67
C THR A 415 -5.51 -39.25 6.50
N ASP A 416 -5.35 -39.72 5.26
CA ASP A 416 -4.77 -41.02 4.85
C ASP A 416 -5.40 -42.28 5.48
N SER A 417 -5.37 -42.42 6.81
CA SER A 417 -5.90 -43.58 7.55
C SER A 417 -6.24 -43.35 9.04
N GLU A 418 -6.07 -42.13 9.57
CA GLU A 418 -6.44 -41.80 10.95
C GLU A 418 -7.64 -40.86 10.98
N THR A 419 -8.66 -41.23 11.76
CA THR A 419 -9.82 -40.37 12.05
C THR A 419 -9.57 -39.63 13.34
N MET A 420 -9.67 -38.31 13.29
CA MET A 420 -9.44 -37.38 14.38
C MET A 420 -10.69 -36.53 14.58
N GLU A 421 -10.90 -36.05 15.80
CA GLU A 421 -12.00 -35.13 16.13
C GLU A 421 -11.61 -33.69 15.75
N TRP A 422 -12.60 -32.87 15.39
CA TRP A 422 -12.46 -31.42 15.26
C TRP A 422 -12.04 -30.83 16.62
N ALA A 423 -11.39 -29.68 16.62
CA ALA A 423 -11.21 -28.93 17.86
C ALA A 423 -12.59 -28.47 18.35
N GLY A 424 -12.99 -28.79 19.57
CA GLY A 424 -14.30 -28.36 20.07
C GLY A 424 -14.51 -26.84 19.95
N THR A 425 -15.73 -26.40 19.61
CA THR A 425 -16.11 -24.98 19.70
C THR A 425 -16.11 -24.57 21.16
N TYR A 426 -15.25 -23.63 21.51
CA TYR A 426 -15.27 -23.04 22.83
C TYR A 426 -16.56 -22.23 22.98
N SER A 427 -17.32 -22.53 24.04
CA SER A 427 -18.30 -21.59 24.56
C SER A 427 -17.53 -20.37 25.06
N THR A 428 -17.40 -19.38 24.18
CA THR A 428 -17.13 -18.01 24.57
C THR A 428 -18.35 -17.48 25.32
N GLU A 429 -18.60 -17.97 26.53
CA GLU A 429 -19.62 -17.39 27.40
C GLU A 429 -19.21 -15.98 27.91
N ASN A 430 -18.11 -15.38 27.41
CA ASN A 430 -17.80 -13.95 27.54
C ASN A 430 -16.93 -13.39 26.40
N GLU A 431 -16.91 -13.98 25.21
CA GLU A 431 -16.45 -13.25 24.02
C GLU A 431 -17.69 -13.07 23.16
N ASP A 432 -18.28 -11.89 23.28
CA ASP A 432 -19.10 -11.34 22.21
C ASP A 432 -18.23 -11.38 20.95
N PHE A 433 -18.40 -12.44 20.17
CA PHE A 433 -18.02 -12.50 18.77
C PHE A 433 -18.97 -11.58 17.99
N ASP A 434 -18.99 -10.30 18.37
CA ASP A 434 -19.41 -9.22 17.49
C ASP A 434 -18.16 -8.77 16.73
N ASP A 435 -17.73 -9.63 15.81
CA ASP A 435 -17.05 -9.19 14.58
C ASP A 435 -18.12 -8.76 13.54
N GLU A 436 -19.28 -8.29 13.97
CA GLU A 436 -19.96 -7.24 13.23
C GLU A 436 -19.14 -5.98 13.53
N GLU A 437 -18.54 -5.35 12.53
CA GLU A 437 -17.99 -4.01 12.71
C GLU A 437 -19.09 -3.16 13.38
N GLU A 438 -18.94 -2.84 14.67
CA GLU A 438 -19.86 -1.92 15.37
C GLU A 438 -19.57 -0.54 14.80
N ILE A 439 -20.25 -0.24 13.70
CA ILE A 439 -20.30 1.08 13.09
C ILE A 439 -21.52 1.75 13.68
N GLU A 440 -21.29 2.75 14.52
CA GLU A 440 -22.34 3.62 15.06
C GLU A 440 -22.02 5.05 14.64
N ILE A 441 -22.96 5.71 13.96
CA ILE A 441 -22.81 7.09 13.51
C ILE A 441 -23.95 7.89 14.14
N GLU A 442 -23.65 8.71 15.15
CA GLU A 442 -24.62 9.62 15.74
C GLU A 442 -24.46 11.01 15.10
N VAL A 443 -25.57 11.60 14.65
CA VAL A 443 -25.61 12.98 14.18
C VAL A 443 -26.59 13.78 15.03
N GLU A 444 -26.06 14.70 15.84
CA GLU A 444 -26.87 15.61 16.65
C GLU A 444 -26.96 16.98 15.95
N ILE A 445 -28.17 17.43 15.64
CA ILE A 445 -28.37 18.72 14.97
C ILE A 445 -28.62 19.82 16.02
N LYS A 446 -27.67 20.74 16.15
CA LYS A 446 -27.72 21.90 17.07
C LYS A 446 -27.77 23.22 16.29
N GLY A 447 -28.98 23.68 15.96
CA GLY A 447 -29.18 24.97 15.30
C GLY A 447 -28.78 24.96 13.81
N GLU A 448 -27.72 25.69 13.43
CA GLU A 448 -27.18 25.71 12.06
C GLU A 448 -25.94 24.80 11.89
N GLN A 449 -25.63 23.98 12.91
CA GLN A 449 -24.48 23.09 12.92
C GLN A 449 -24.92 21.66 13.26
N SER A 450 -24.14 20.67 12.83
CA SER A 450 -24.29 19.27 13.21
C SER A 450 -23.05 18.77 13.92
N GLU A 451 -23.22 18.05 15.01
CA GLU A 451 -22.18 17.31 15.72
C GLU A 451 -22.28 15.85 15.30
N VAL A 452 -21.19 15.28 14.82
CA VAL A 452 -21.13 13.92 14.29
C VAL A 452 -20.17 13.12 15.15
N LYS A 453 -20.64 12.02 15.70
CA LYS A 453 -19.82 11.02 16.39
C LYS A 453 -19.83 9.73 15.60
N ILE A 454 -18.66 9.13 15.46
CA ILE A 454 -18.46 7.93 14.70
C ILE A 454 -17.69 6.95 15.58
N LYS A 455 -18.30 5.82 15.87
CA LYS A 455 -17.69 4.72 16.59
C LYS A 455 -17.42 3.58 15.61
N PHE A 456 -16.18 3.13 15.56
CA PHE A 456 -15.74 1.92 14.89
C PHE A 456 -15.14 0.99 15.93
N ASN A 457 -15.91 -0.01 16.36
CA ASN A 457 -15.51 -0.90 17.45
C ASN A 457 -15.12 -0.09 18.70
N GLU A 458 -13.84 -0.12 19.11
CA GLU A 458 -13.32 0.62 20.27
C GLU A 458 -12.80 2.04 19.96
N THR A 459 -12.84 2.48 18.70
CA THR A 459 -12.35 3.82 18.28
C THR A 459 -13.51 4.78 18.07
N GLU A 460 -13.49 5.94 18.74
CA GLU A 460 -14.48 7.01 18.61
C GLU A 460 -13.83 8.27 18.00
N ASP A 461 -14.46 8.85 16.98
CA ASP A 461 -14.10 10.14 16.40
C ASP A 461 -15.30 11.09 16.42
N GLU A 462 -15.08 12.35 16.79
CA GLU A 462 -16.12 13.37 16.97
C GLU A 462 -15.73 14.67 16.26
N PHE A 463 -16.63 15.20 15.43
CA PHE A 463 -16.41 16.47 14.73
C PHE A 463 -17.69 17.26 14.49
N THR A 464 -17.53 18.58 14.34
CA THR A 464 -18.64 19.51 14.10
C THR A 464 -18.62 20.02 12.66
N LEU A 465 -19.79 20.06 12.01
CA LEU A 465 -19.99 20.62 10.69
C LEU A 465 -20.86 21.89 10.75
N ASN A 466 -20.51 22.87 9.90
CA ASN A 466 -21.28 24.12 9.74
C ASN A 466 -22.43 23.97 8.74
N THR A 467 -23.12 22.84 8.77
CA THR A 467 -24.24 22.53 7.88
C THR A 467 -25.23 21.64 8.62
N THR A 468 -26.47 21.67 8.17
CA THR A 468 -27.51 20.72 8.57
C THR A 468 -28.04 19.93 7.37
N ASP A 469 -27.43 20.12 6.18
CA ASP A 469 -27.79 19.36 4.99
C ASP A 469 -27.26 17.93 5.08
N MET A 470 -28.18 16.98 5.14
CA MET A 470 -27.86 15.57 5.33
C MET A 470 -26.97 14.99 4.21
N ASN A 471 -27.05 15.50 2.97
CA ASN A 471 -26.20 15.00 1.90
C ASN A 471 -24.76 15.50 2.07
N GLU A 472 -24.57 16.72 2.57
CA GLU A 472 -23.25 17.26 2.89
C GLU A 472 -22.64 16.53 4.10
N ILE A 473 -23.46 16.24 5.13
CA ILE A 473 -23.05 15.47 6.32
C ILE A 473 -22.62 14.05 5.91
N ILE A 474 -23.44 13.34 5.13
CA ILE A 474 -23.11 11.98 4.64
C ILE A 474 -21.85 12.00 3.77
N ALA A 475 -21.69 13.00 2.89
CA ALA A 475 -20.50 13.11 2.05
C ALA A 475 -19.23 13.32 2.88
N GLU A 476 -19.31 14.16 3.92
CA GLU A 476 -18.18 14.43 4.81
C GLU A 476 -17.83 13.21 5.67
N ILE A 477 -18.83 12.47 6.16
CA ILE A 477 -18.62 11.20 6.85
C ILE A 477 -17.95 10.19 5.92
N GLY A 478 -18.43 10.06 4.67
CA GLY A 478 -17.85 9.14 3.68
C GLY A 478 -16.39 9.48 3.33
N ASN A 479 -16.06 10.76 3.24
CA ASN A 479 -14.68 11.21 3.04
C ASN A 479 -13.75 10.82 4.19
N ARG A 480 -14.26 10.80 5.44
CA ARG A 480 -13.45 10.51 6.64
C ARG A 480 -13.35 9.03 6.98
N THR A 481 -14.36 8.25 6.63
CA THR A 481 -14.53 6.87 7.13
C THR A 481 -14.38 5.79 6.06
N SER A 482 -14.19 6.16 4.80
CA SER A 482 -14.21 5.25 3.65
C SER A 482 -15.53 4.48 3.48
N LEU A 483 -16.59 4.79 4.25
CA LEU A 483 -17.90 4.17 4.14
C LEU A 483 -18.65 4.67 2.91
N THR A 484 -19.42 3.78 2.29
CA THR A 484 -20.34 4.17 1.21
C THR A 484 -21.56 4.90 1.77
N ASN A 485 -22.19 5.74 0.95
CA ASN A 485 -23.42 6.46 1.35
C ASN A 485 -24.55 5.54 1.84
N ASP A 486 -24.62 4.31 1.33
CA ASP A 486 -25.63 3.35 1.74
C ASP A 486 -25.30 2.70 3.10
N GLN A 487 -24.02 2.46 3.38
CA GLN A 487 -23.56 2.03 4.71
C GLN A 487 -23.73 3.14 5.75
N ILE A 488 -23.37 4.38 5.43
CA ILE A 488 -23.53 5.51 6.34
C ILE A 488 -25.00 5.66 6.75
N LYS A 489 -25.93 5.57 5.80
CA LYS A 489 -27.37 5.65 6.11
C LYS A 489 -27.90 4.46 6.90
N GLN A 490 -27.27 3.30 6.78
CA GLN A 490 -27.66 2.10 7.51
C GLN A 490 -27.30 2.22 9.00
N TYR A 491 -26.17 2.87 9.31
CA TYR A 491 -25.59 2.97 10.65
C TYR A 491 -25.75 4.34 11.31
N MET A 492 -26.38 5.29 10.62
CA MET A 492 -26.60 6.66 11.11
C MET A 492 -27.90 6.80 11.90
N GLU A 493 -27.79 7.26 13.14
CA GLU A 493 -28.88 7.71 13.98
C GLU A 493 -28.85 9.25 14.09
N ILE A 494 -30.00 9.90 13.94
CA ILE A 494 -30.11 11.36 13.96
C ILE A 494 -30.95 11.76 15.17
N ASP A 495 -30.33 12.47 16.11
CA ASP A 495 -31.03 13.09 17.24
C ASP A 495 -31.31 14.56 16.90
N GLU A 496 -32.56 14.83 16.50
CA GLU A 496 -33.06 16.19 16.35
C GLU A 496 -33.58 16.68 17.70
N ASP A 497 -32.84 17.61 18.31
CA ASP A 497 -33.27 18.29 19.52
C ASP A 497 -34.60 19.04 19.21
N GLU A 498 -35.75 18.55 19.71
CA GLU A 498 -37.09 19.17 19.59
C GLU A 498 -37.20 20.50 20.40
N GLY A 499 -36.20 21.37 20.24
CA GLY A 499 -35.95 22.54 21.07
C GLY A 499 -36.01 23.87 20.32
N SER A 500 -36.63 23.97 19.15
CA SER A 500 -36.86 25.29 18.50
C SER A 500 -37.97 25.29 17.43
N MET A 501 -39.20 24.94 17.81
CA MET A 501 -40.37 25.52 17.14
C MET A 501 -41.05 26.52 18.08
N ASN A 502 -40.57 27.76 18.06
CA ASN A 502 -41.45 28.88 18.36
C ASN A 502 -41.04 30.16 17.61
N SER A 503 -42.07 30.78 17.03
CA SER A 503 -42.05 31.99 16.19
C SER A 503 -41.53 31.76 14.77
N THR A 504 -42.39 31.67 13.74
CA THR A 504 -43.22 32.81 13.33
C THR A 504 -44.34 32.35 12.40
N MET A 505 -45.57 32.25 12.91
CA MET A 505 -46.77 32.47 12.10
C MET A 505 -47.66 33.47 12.81
N ASN A 506 -47.48 34.74 12.44
CA ASN A 506 -48.51 35.76 12.59
C ASN A 506 -49.72 35.31 11.76
N ASN A 507 -50.77 34.87 12.43
CA ASN A 507 -52.11 34.88 11.86
C ASN A 507 -53.01 35.68 12.81
N GLU A 508 -53.01 37.00 12.61
CA GLU A 508 -54.09 37.85 13.06
C GLU A 508 -55.36 37.43 12.31
N SER A 509 -56.29 36.83 13.06
CA SER A 509 -57.70 36.94 12.73
C SER A 509 -58.35 37.66 13.89
N VAL A 510 -58.98 38.80 13.62
CA VAL A 510 -60.35 39.13 14.02
C VAL A 510 -60.66 40.55 13.52
N GLU A 511 -61.81 40.61 12.87
CA GLU A 511 -62.54 41.76 12.35
C GLU A 511 -62.85 42.79 13.45
N GLU A 512 -62.56 44.07 13.19
CA GLU A 512 -63.52 45.20 13.13
C GLU A 512 -62.84 46.50 12.70
#